data_AF-A0A2N5V3R9-F1
#
_entry.id   AF-A0A2N5V3R9-F1
#
_cell.length_a   1.000
_cell.length_b   1.000
_cell.length_c   1.000
_cell.angle_alpha   90.00
_cell.angle_beta   90.00
_cell.angle_gamma   90.00
#
_symmetry.space_group_name_H-M   'P 1'
#
loop_
_entity.id
_entity.type
_entity.pdbx_description
1 polymer ?
#
loop_
_entity_poly.entity_id
_entity_poly.type
_entity_poly.pdbx_seq_one_letter_code
_entity_poly.pdbx_strand_id
1 'polypeptide(L)'
;MAFSAVDASANFKSTINTVNNQMFTLTGSLAQLKATADRLGHTHISSKCNEAKQHISYAQSAWGGLSNLFGGSPWKARSSPHASRVQSGMFSCGSALSWIYSQPEISHYSDYQAPVKSCQRSYNSCQTGCSQVWNWPAPPGYNPRPSQYAGYRRHRRDTSERLCPNVQETACPIVANATGYECIDTQTEITSCGGCELLNEGENCLEIEGADEVGCQLGQCIIFSVLPGFEINETNGRPAPKEIIN
;
A
#
# COMPACT_ATOMS: atom_id res chain seq x y z
N MET A 1 39.43 -6.64 1.69
CA MET A 1 39.42 -5.82 0.47
C MET A 1 38.24 -4.87 0.58
N ALA A 2 38.49 -3.57 0.68
CA ALA A 2 37.43 -2.57 0.73
C ALA A 2 36.92 -2.33 -0.69
N PHE A 3 35.67 -2.72 -0.97
CA PHE A 3 35.01 -2.35 -2.23
C PHE A 3 34.85 -0.84 -2.28
N SER A 4 35.12 -0.23 -3.43
CA SER A 4 34.84 1.20 -3.60
C SER A 4 33.32 1.44 -3.43
N ALA A 5 32.93 2.63 -2.98
CA ALA A 5 31.51 2.96 -2.80
C ALA A 5 30.71 2.84 -4.12
N VAL A 6 31.38 3.04 -5.26
CA VAL A 6 30.81 2.88 -6.60
C VAL A 6 30.55 1.41 -6.91
N ASP A 7 31.51 0.51 -6.63
CA ASP A 7 31.33 -0.94 -6.84
C ASP A 7 30.23 -1.52 -5.93
N ALA A 8 30.15 -1.03 -4.69
CA ALA A 8 29.08 -1.40 -3.76
C ALA A 8 27.69 -0.94 -4.27
N SER A 9 27.59 0.25 -4.86
CA SER A 9 26.33 0.77 -5.44
C SER A 9 25.87 -0.02 -6.67
N ALA A 10 26.81 -0.37 -7.56
CA ALA A 10 26.52 -1.15 -8.77
C ALA A 10 26.06 -2.58 -8.41
N ASN A 11 26.74 -3.21 -7.45
CA ASN A 11 26.35 -4.52 -6.94
C ASN A 11 24.99 -4.48 -6.26
N PHE A 12 24.68 -3.44 -5.48
CA PHE A 12 23.36 -3.28 -4.86
C PHE A 12 22.24 -3.19 -5.90
N LYS A 13 22.41 -2.36 -6.93
CA LYS A 13 21.45 -2.24 -8.04
C LYS A 13 21.25 -3.57 -8.76
N SER A 14 22.32 -4.32 -8.99
CA SER A 14 22.25 -5.66 -9.57
C SER A 14 21.43 -6.60 -8.68
N THR A 15 21.69 -6.64 -7.36
CA THR A 15 20.92 -7.44 -6.41
C THR A 15 19.44 -7.07 -6.41
N ILE A 16 19.09 -5.77 -6.40
CA ILE A 16 17.70 -5.31 -6.49
C ILE A 16 17.01 -5.87 -7.75
N ASN A 17 17.68 -5.81 -8.91
CA ASN A 17 17.13 -6.33 -10.17
C ASN A 17 16.96 -7.85 -10.13
N THR A 18 17.92 -8.58 -9.58
CA THR A 18 17.82 -10.03 -9.38
C THR A 18 16.60 -10.39 -8.54
N VAL A 19 16.37 -9.70 -7.42
CA VAL A 19 15.21 -9.95 -6.56
C VAL A 19 13.90 -9.58 -7.24
N ASN A 20 13.88 -8.49 -8.02
CA ASN A 20 12.70 -8.11 -8.79
C ASN A 20 12.30 -9.24 -9.76
N ASN A 21 13.27 -9.82 -10.47
CA ASN A 21 13.06 -10.97 -11.35
C ASN A 21 12.60 -12.22 -10.58
N GLN A 22 13.14 -12.47 -9.37
CA GLN A 22 12.68 -13.55 -8.50
C GLN A 22 11.23 -13.35 -8.07
N MET A 23 10.80 -12.13 -7.75
CA MET A 23 9.40 -11.81 -7.44
C MET A 23 8.49 -12.08 -8.65
N PHE A 24 8.90 -11.70 -9.86
CA PHE A 24 8.16 -12.04 -11.08
C PHE A 24 8.05 -13.56 -11.31
N THR A 25 9.14 -14.28 -11.06
CA THR A 25 9.16 -15.74 -11.17
C THR A 25 8.22 -16.38 -10.16
N LEU A 26 8.17 -15.87 -8.92
CA LEU A 26 7.22 -16.32 -7.91
C LEU A 26 5.76 -16.09 -8.34
N THR A 27 5.45 -14.90 -8.88
CA THR A 27 4.12 -14.62 -9.46
C THR A 27 3.77 -15.61 -10.57
N GLY A 28 4.73 -16.00 -11.42
CA GLY A 28 4.57 -17.03 -12.42
C GLY A 28 4.31 -18.42 -11.83
N SER A 29 5.08 -18.83 -10.81
CA SER A 29 4.88 -20.11 -10.12
C SER A 29 3.51 -20.20 -9.42
N LEU A 30 3.03 -19.10 -8.84
CA LEU A 30 1.68 -19.00 -8.27
C LEU A 30 0.60 -19.17 -9.34
N ALA A 31 0.79 -18.59 -10.52
CA ALA A 31 -0.15 -18.77 -11.63
C ALA A 31 -0.19 -20.23 -12.14
N GLN A 32 0.95 -20.92 -12.17
CA GLN A 32 1.00 -22.36 -12.52
C GLN A 32 0.30 -23.23 -11.47
N LEU A 33 0.49 -22.92 -10.18
CA LEU A 33 -0.19 -23.61 -9.09
C LEU A 33 -1.71 -23.39 -9.17
N LYS A 34 -2.13 -22.15 -9.42
CA LYS A 34 -3.53 -21.79 -9.65
C LYS A 34 -4.13 -22.55 -10.83
N ALA A 35 -3.45 -22.59 -11.98
CA ALA A 35 -3.94 -23.28 -13.17
C ALA A 35 -4.14 -24.78 -12.93
N THR A 36 -3.30 -25.39 -12.08
CA THR A 36 -3.45 -26.78 -11.64
C THR A 36 -4.72 -26.94 -10.79
N ALA A 37 -4.95 -26.01 -9.85
CA ALA A 37 -6.16 -25.99 -9.05
C ALA A 37 -7.43 -25.79 -9.87
N ASP A 38 -7.41 -24.88 -10.83
CA ASP A 38 -8.54 -24.64 -11.74
C ASP A 38 -8.88 -25.90 -12.53
N ARG A 39 -7.87 -26.57 -13.10
CA ARG A 39 -8.06 -27.80 -13.88
C ARG A 39 -8.65 -28.95 -13.07
N LEU A 40 -8.32 -29.04 -11.78
CA LEU A 40 -8.84 -30.05 -10.86
C LEU A 40 -10.15 -29.63 -10.17
N GLY A 41 -10.63 -28.40 -10.39
CA GLY A 41 -11.84 -27.87 -9.76
C GLY A 41 -11.68 -27.41 -8.30
N HIS A 42 -10.45 -27.24 -7.82
CA HIS A 42 -10.17 -26.86 -6.43
C HIS A 42 -10.20 -25.33 -6.26
N THR A 43 -11.41 -24.77 -6.26
CA THR A 43 -11.65 -23.30 -6.28
C THR A 43 -11.07 -22.57 -5.07
N HIS A 44 -11.06 -23.19 -3.88
CA HIS A 44 -10.50 -22.60 -2.66
C HIS A 44 -8.96 -22.44 -2.75
N ILE A 45 -8.26 -23.43 -3.32
CA ILE A 45 -6.80 -23.34 -3.59
C ILE A 45 -6.52 -22.28 -4.65
N SER A 46 -7.31 -22.25 -5.72
CA SER A 46 -7.20 -21.24 -6.78
C SER A 46 -7.37 -19.81 -6.24
N SER A 47 -8.38 -19.59 -5.40
CA SER A 47 -8.63 -18.31 -4.73
C SER A 47 -7.44 -17.90 -3.84
N LYS A 48 -6.92 -18.83 -3.03
CA LYS A 48 -5.75 -18.55 -2.18
C LYS A 48 -4.48 -18.25 -2.99
N CYS A 49 -4.32 -18.86 -4.17
CA CYS A 49 -3.21 -18.52 -5.07
C CYS A 49 -3.31 -17.07 -5.59
N ASN A 50 -4.52 -16.57 -5.85
CA ASN A 50 -4.73 -15.16 -6.22
C ASN A 50 -4.41 -14.23 -5.05
N GLU A 51 -4.85 -14.55 -3.83
CA GLU A 51 -4.53 -13.79 -2.62
C GLU A 51 -3.00 -13.71 -2.40
N ALA A 52 -2.30 -14.86 -2.49
CA ALA A 52 -0.85 -14.90 -2.40
C ALA A 52 -0.17 -14.03 -3.47
N LYS A 53 -0.68 -14.04 -4.71
CA LYS A 53 -0.17 -13.21 -5.80
C LYS A 53 -0.36 -11.71 -5.52
N GLN A 54 -1.51 -11.30 -4.96
CA GLN A 54 -1.75 -9.90 -4.58
C GLN A 54 -0.74 -9.41 -3.54
N HIS A 55 -0.41 -10.23 -2.54
CA HIS A 55 0.62 -9.90 -1.55
C HIS A 55 2.01 -9.71 -2.16
N ILE A 56 2.38 -10.54 -3.15
CA ILE A 56 3.63 -10.35 -3.89
C ILE A 56 3.60 -9.11 -4.77
N SER A 57 2.49 -8.82 -5.46
CA SER A 57 2.36 -7.58 -6.23
C SER A 57 2.47 -6.32 -5.37
N TYR A 58 1.97 -6.36 -4.14
CA TYR A 58 2.17 -5.30 -3.15
C TYR A 58 3.65 -5.15 -2.74
N ALA A 59 4.37 -6.26 -2.54
CA ALA A 59 5.80 -6.22 -2.28
C ALA A 59 6.59 -5.67 -3.48
N GLN A 60 6.24 -6.09 -4.71
CA GLN A 60 6.87 -5.64 -5.96
C GLN A 60 6.76 -4.13 -6.17
N SER A 61 5.59 -3.53 -5.89
CA SER A 61 5.39 -2.10 -6.06
C SER A 61 6.29 -1.27 -5.12
N ALA A 62 6.54 -1.77 -3.91
CA ALA A 62 7.49 -1.17 -2.98
C ALA A 62 8.95 -1.42 -3.36
N TRP A 63 9.24 -2.53 -4.05
CA TRP A 63 10.60 -2.96 -4.43
C TRP A 63 11.22 -2.10 -5.54
N GLY A 64 10.43 -1.73 -6.56
CA GLY A 64 10.94 -1.07 -7.78
C GLY A 64 11.67 0.26 -7.56
N GLY A 65 11.38 0.99 -6.47
CA GLY A 65 12.01 2.28 -6.15
C GLY A 65 13.34 2.18 -5.39
N LEU A 66 13.71 1.00 -4.88
CA LEU A 66 14.82 0.84 -3.93
C LEU A 66 16.18 1.20 -4.53
N SER A 67 16.44 0.84 -5.78
CA SER A 67 17.73 1.07 -6.43
C SER A 67 18.02 2.57 -6.61
N ASN A 68 17.00 3.37 -6.93
CA ASN A 68 17.12 4.81 -7.09
C ASN A 68 17.27 5.51 -5.74
N LEU A 69 16.51 5.08 -4.72
CA LEU A 69 16.50 5.71 -3.40
C LEU A 69 17.74 5.37 -2.56
N PHE A 70 18.24 4.15 -2.66
CA PHE A 70 19.29 3.62 -1.80
C PHE A 70 20.58 3.23 -2.53
N GLY A 71 20.67 3.43 -3.85
CA GLY A 71 21.88 3.09 -4.62
C GLY A 71 23.16 3.70 -4.05
N GLY A 72 23.12 4.95 -3.58
CA GLY A 72 24.26 5.62 -2.95
C GLY A 72 24.43 5.34 -1.45
N SER A 73 23.47 4.69 -0.79
CA SER A 73 23.55 4.31 0.62
C SER A 73 22.76 3.03 0.93
N PRO A 74 23.18 1.87 0.38
CA PRO A 74 22.41 0.62 0.47
C PRO A 74 22.04 0.18 1.89
N TRP A 75 22.94 0.39 2.85
CA TRP A 75 22.74 0.02 4.27
C TRP A 75 21.56 0.74 4.95
N LYS A 76 21.06 1.83 4.36
CA LYS A 76 19.86 2.54 4.85
C LYS A 76 18.55 1.88 4.42
N ALA A 77 18.58 1.03 3.38
CA ALA A 77 17.36 0.46 2.78
C ALA A 77 16.54 -0.35 3.79
N ARG A 78 17.21 -1.08 4.70
CA ARG A 78 16.57 -1.95 5.70
C ARG A 78 15.64 -1.23 6.69
N SER A 79 15.89 0.05 6.96
CA SER A 79 15.11 0.84 7.92
C SER A 79 14.04 1.70 7.22
N SER A 80 13.84 1.49 5.93
CA SER A 80 12.91 2.28 5.13
C SER A 80 11.48 1.71 5.18
N PRO A 81 10.46 2.54 4.93
CA PRO A 81 9.09 2.05 4.72
C PRO A 81 8.97 1.05 3.57
N HIS A 82 9.85 1.11 2.58
CA HIS A 82 9.88 0.14 1.49
C HIS A 82 10.23 -1.27 1.99
N ALA A 83 11.23 -1.38 2.88
CA ALA A 83 11.60 -2.65 3.49
C ALA A 83 10.43 -3.24 4.29
N SER A 84 9.74 -2.42 5.09
CA SER A 84 8.57 -2.88 5.86
C SER A 84 7.43 -3.39 4.96
N ARG A 85 7.12 -2.68 3.87
CA ARG A 85 6.07 -3.12 2.92
C ARG A 85 6.42 -4.42 2.21
N VAL A 86 7.67 -4.56 1.77
CA VAL A 86 8.15 -5.79 1.13
C VAL A 86 8.12 -6.95 2.13
N GLN A 87 8.62 -6.76 3.34
CA GLN A 87 8.62 -7.79 4.38
C GLN A 87 7.20 -8.22 4.72
N SER A 88 6.27 -7.28 4.86
CA SER A 88 4.86 -7.57 5.10
C SER A 88 4.23 -8.36 3.94
N GLY A 89 4.44 -7.94 2.70
CA GLY A 89 3.90 -8.66 1.53
C GLY A 89 4.49 -10.07 1.39
N MET A 90 5.79 -10.23 1.61
CA MET A 90 6.46 -11.52 1.62
C MET A 90 5.96 -12.45 2.74
N PHE A 91 5.71 -11.90 3.94
CA PHE A 91 5.15 -12.63 5.07
C PHE A 91 3.71 -13.11 4.80
N SER A 92 2.85 -12.21 4.30
CA SER A 92 1.47 -12.56 3.96
C SER A 92 1.40 -13.59 2.82
N CYS A 93 2.24 -13.44 1.79
CA CYS A 93 2.37 -14.47 0.75
C CYS A 93 2.83 -15.82 1.34
N GLY A 94 3.82 -15.82 2.22
CA GLY A 94 4.31 -17.04 2.87
C GLY A 94 3.23 -17.74 3.69
N SER A 95 2.41 -16.96 4.41
CA SER A 95 1.27 -17.47 5.18
C SER A 95 0.21 -18.10 4.27
N ALA A 96 -0.11 -17.45 3.15
CA ALA A 96 -1.02 -18.01 2.15
C ALA A 96 -0.48 -19.31 1.50
N LEU A 97 0.81 -19.36 1.19
CA LEU A 97 1.47 -20.57 0.68
C LEU A 97 1.46 -21.71 1.69
N SER A 98 1.73 -21.42 2.96
CA SER A 98 1.66 -22.41 4.04
C SER A 98 0.26 -23.02 4.16
N TRP A 99 -0.78 -22.20 4.02
CA TRP A 99 -2.16 -22.69 4.00
C TRP A 99 -2.45 -23.54 2.75
N ILE A 100 -1.95 -23.14 1.58
CA ILE A 100 -2.14 -23.93 0.35
C ILE A 100 -1.52 -25.30 0.55
N TYR A 101 -0.27 -25.36 0.99
CA TYR A 101 0.47 -26.61 1.16
C TYR A 101 -0.09 -27.53 2.26
N SER A 102 -0.92 -27.00 3.17
CA SER A 102 -1.61 -27.81 4.17
C SER A 102 -2.91 -28.45 3.67
N GLN A 103 -3.39 -28.11 2.47
CA GLN A 103 -4.63 -28.69 1.95
C GLN A 103 -4.42 -30.17 1.56
N PRO A 104 -5.36 -31.07 1.88
CA PRO A 104 -5.21 -32.50 1.61
C PRO A 104 -5.03 -32.80 0.11
N GLU A 105 -5.68 -32.01 -0.76
CA GLU A 105 -5.61 -32.11 -2.21
C GLU A 105 -4.18 -31.94 -2.75
N ILE A 106 -3.36 -31.10 -2.11
CA ILE A 106 -1.97 -30.88 -2.52
C ILE A 106 -1.15 -32.17 -2.42
N SER A 107 -1.43 -33.00 -1.41
CA SER A 107 -0.74 -34.27 -1.20
C SER A 107 -1.38 -35.42 -1.99
N HIS A 108 -2.69 -35.33 -2.25
CA HIS A 108 -3.46 -36.39 -2.89
C HIS A 108 -3.27 -36.45 -4.41
N TYR A 109 -3.17 -35.29 -5.08
CA TYR A 109 -3.05 -35.22 -6.53
C TYR A 109 -1.60 -34.98 -6.97
N SER A 110 -1.04 -35.93 -7.73
CA SER A 110 0.34 -35.86 -8.23
C SER A 110 0.63 -34.62 -9.10
N ASP A 111 -0.41 -34.08 -9.74
CA ASP A 111 -0.38 -32.88 -10.57
C ASP A 111 0.17 -31.65 -9.83
N TYR A 112 0.00 -31.58 -8.50
CA TYR A 112 0.53 -30.48 -7.69
C TYR A 112 2.04 -30.55 -7.44
N GLN A 113 2.68 -31.71 -7.62
CA GLN A 113 4.07 -31.90 -7.20
C GLN A 113 5.05 -30.92 -7.85
N ALA A 114 4.96 -30.74 -9.18
CA ALA A 114 5.86 -29.84 -9.90
C ALA A 114 5.56 -28.34 -9.64
N PRO A 115 4.30 -27.87 -9.72
CA PRO A 115 3.95 -26.49 -9.40
C PRO A 115 4.31 -26.09 -7.96
N VAL A 116 4.08 -26.97 -6.98
CA VAL A 116 4.43 -26.71 -5.56
C VAL A 116 5.94 -26.58 -5.40
N LYS A 117 6.74 -27.52 -5.94
CA LYS A 117 8.20 -27.46 -5.88
C LYS A 117 8.75 -26.20 -6.55
N SER A 118 8.20 -25.81 -7.70
CA SER A 118 8.55 -24.56 -8.40
C SER A 118 8.27 -23.35 -7.52
N CYS A 119 7.06 -23.27 -6.95
CA CYS A 119 6.63 -22.16 -6.11
C CYS A 119 7.46 -22.03 -4.83
N GLN A 120 7.75 -23.13 -4.13
CA GLN A 120 8.61 -23.15 -2.94
C GLN A 120 10.02 -22.62 -3.26
N ARG A 121 10.63 -23.07 -4.36
CA ARG A 121 11.96 -22.61 -4.78
C ARG A 121 11.96 -21.11 -5.10
N SER A 122 10.96 -20.65 -5.85
CA SER A 122 10.83 -19.22 -6.20
C SER A 122 10.62 -18.35 -4.95
N TYR A 123 9.79 -18.80 -4.00
CA TYR A 123 9.56 -18.09 -2.74
C TYR A 123 10.85 -17.99 -1.90
N ASN A 124 11.54 -19.11 -1.71
CA ASN A 124 12.80 -19.17 -0.95
C ASN A 124 13.89 -18.30 -1.59
N SER A 125 13.96 -18.29 -2.93
CA SER A 125 14.90 -17.45 -3.68
C SER A 125 14.62 -15.97 -3.44
N CYS A 126 13.35 -15.57 -3.51
CA CYS A 126 12.92 -14.21 -3.23
C CYS A 126 13.20 -13.80 -1.78
N GLN A 127 12.89 -14.65 -0.79
CA GLN A 127 13.14 -14.37 0.62
C GLN A 127 14.64 -14.21 0.91
N THR A 128 15.47 -15.08 0.33
CA THR A 128 16.94 -15.02 0.44
C THR A 128 17.46 -13.73 -0.19
N GLY A 129 17.02 -13.41 -1.41
CA GLY A 129 17.42 -12.21 -2.12
C GLY A 129 17.00 -10.92 -1.38
N CYS A 130 15.77 -10.88 -0.86
CA CYS A 130 15.31 -9.78 0.01
C CYS A 130 16.24 -9.62 1.23
N SER A 131 16.58 -10.74 1.89
CA SER A 131 17.45 -10.73 3.07
C SER A 131 18.85 -10.22 2.76
N GLN A 132 19.40 -10.50 1.58
CA GLN A 132 20.69 -9.96 1.14
C GLN A 132 20.68 -8.43 1.05
N VAL A 133 19.59 -7.86 0.53
CA VAL A 133 19.39 -6.40 0.43
C VAL A 133 19.25 -5.78 1.82
N TRP A 134 18.50 -6.42 2.73
CA TRP A 134 18.27 -5.91 4.08
C TRP A 134 19.48 -6.03 5.01
N ASN A 135 20.37 -7.00 4.74
CA ASN A 135 21.60 -7.20 5.50
C ASN A 135 22.81 -6.56 4.83
N TRP A 136 22.60 -5.56 3.95
CA TRP A 136 23.71 -4.90 3.27
C TRP A 136 24.67 -4.24 4.27
N PRO A 137 25.99 -4.47 4.16
CA PRO A 137 26.95 -3.98 5.13
C PRO A 137 27.05 -2.46 5.10
N ALA A 138 27.16 -1.85 6.28
CA ALA A 138 27.43 -0.43 6.42
C ALA A 138 28.95 -0.15 6.37
N PRO A 139 29.37 1.05 5.91
CA PRO A 139 30.78 1.41 5.91
C PRO A 139 31.34 1.55 7.35
N PRO A 140 32.65 1.36 7.55
CA PRO A 140 33.28 1.57 8.85
C PRO A 140 32.99 2.98 9.40
N GLY A 141 32.63 3.08 10.68
CA GLY A 141 32.26 4.34 11.32
C GLY A 141 30.80 4.76 11.11
N TYR A 142 30.02 4.03 10.30
CA TYR A 142 28.56 4.17 10.33
C TYR A 142 28.01 3.54 11.60
N ASN A 143 27.86 4.36 12.64
CA ASN A 143 27.06 4.03 13.80
C ASN A 143 25.65 4.53 13.52
N PRO A 144 24.68 3.68 13.16
CA PRO A 144 23.29 4.10 13.19
C PRO A 144 23.04 4.61 14.61
N ARG A 145 22.63 5.87 14.75
CA ARG A 145 22.24 6.39 16.07
C ARG A 145 21.23 5.39 16.63
N PRO A 146 21.47 4.82 17.83
CA PRO A 146 20.43 4.06 18.50
C PRO A 146 19.18 4.94 18.49
N SER A 147 18.03 4.38 18.12
CA SER A 147 16.77 5.03 18.48
C SER A 147 16.89 5.32 19.96
N GLN A 148 16.92 6.59 20.35
CA GLN A 148 16.97 6.96 21.76
C GLN A 148 15.65 6.56 22.41
N TYR A 149 15.52 5.27 22.71
CA TYR A 149 14.44 4.67 23.47
C TYR A 149 14.94 4.45 24.90
N ALA A 150 15.53 5.50 25.47
CA ALA A 150 15.87 5.58 26.87
C ALA A 150 15.71 7.06 27.29
N GLY A 151 14.51 7.39 27.74
CA GLY A 151 14.29 8.50 28.66
C GLY A 151 14.49 9.92 28.14
N TYR A 152 13.68 10.38 27.18
CA TYR A 152 13.43 11.82 27.05
C TYR A 152 11.93 12.12 27.06
N ARG A 153 11.56 12.99 28.01
CA ARG A 153 10.21 13.53 28.20
C ARG A 153 9.71 14.13 26.88
N ARG A 154 8.45 13.83 26.55
CA ARG A 154 7.79 14.19 25.29
C ARG A 154 7.75 15.71 25.08
N HIS A 155 8.76 16.26 24.43
CA HIS A 155 8.60 17.48 23.65
C HIS A 155 8.15 17.08 22.25
N ARG A 156 6.82 17.18 22.06
CA ARG A 156 6.11 16.89 20.82
C ARG A 156 6.45 17.97 19.79
N ARG A 157 7.34 17.68 18.84
CA ARG A 157 7.40 18.39 17.55
C ARG A 157 7.80 17.45 16.40
N ASP A 158 6.79 17.18 15.60
CA ASP A 158 6.79 17.39 14.14
C ASP A 158 7.60 16.44 13.25
N THR A 159 7.16 15.18 13.24
CA THR A 159 6.99 14.44 11.99
C THR A 159 5.51 14.16 11.88
N SER A 160 4.88 14.44 10.74
CA SER A 160 3.49 14.06 10.46
C SER A 160 3.35 12.54 10.57
N GLU A 161 3.13 12.05 11.79
CA GLU A 161 2.58 10.75 12.08
C GLU A 161 1.33 10.66 11.22
N ARG A 162 1.31 9.69 10.30
CA ARG A 162 0.08 9.33 9.62
C ARG A 162 -0.87 8.87 10.72
N LEU A 163 -1.77 9.76 11.11
CA LEU A 163 -2.73 9.53 12.18
C LEU A 163 -3.67 8.37 11.80
N CYS A 164 -3.92 8.19 10.51
CA CYS A 164 -4.75 7.10 9.98
C CYS A 164 -3.95 5.88 9.51
N PRO A 165 -4.49 4.65 9.71
CA PRO A 165 -3.87 3.42 9.22
C PRO A 165 -3.80 3.36 7.70
N ASN A 166 -4.82 3.91 7.01
CA ASN A 166 -4.89 3.96 5.56
C ASN A 166 -4.23 5.25 5.03
N VAL A 167 -3.49 5.12 3.93
CA VAL A 167 -2.80 6.26 3.29
C VAL A 167 -3.73 7.15 2.46
N GLN A 168 -4.94 6.66 2.17
CA GLN A 168 -5.98 7.40 1.45
C GLN A 168 -6.93 8.12 2.39
N GLU A 169 -6.83 7.88 3.70
CA GLU A 169 -7.68 8.52 4.71
C GLU A 169 -6.98 9.72 5.34
N THR A 170 -7.76 10.74 5.63
CA THR A 170 -7.37 11.93 6.38
C THR A 170 -7.88 11.81 7.80
N ALA A 171 -7.05 12.18 8.78
CA ALA A 171 -7.45 12.19 10.18
C ALA A 171 -8.20 13.48 10.50
N CYS A 172 -9.52 13.38 10.61
CA CYS A 172 -10.39 14.49 10.93
C CYS A 172 -10.80 14.47 12.40
N PRO A 173 -10.82 15.62 13.10
CA PRO A 173 -11.24 15.66 14.49
C PRO A 173 -12.71 15.27 14.59
N ILE A 174 -13.08 14.46 15.58
CA ILE A 174 -14.50 14.01 15.76
C ILE A 174 -15.38 15.17 16.25
N VAL A 175 -14.80 16.10 17.02
CA VAL A 175 -15.44 17.35 17.44
C VAL A 175 -14.38 18.46 17.49
N ALA A 176 -14.81 19.72 17.38
CA ALA A 176 -13.92 20.86 17.51
C ALA A 176 -13.13 20.78 18.83
N ASN A 177 -11.80 20.85 18.74
CA ASN A 177 -10.85 20.75 19.87
C ASN A 177 -10.77 19.38 20.59
N ALA A 178 -11.27 18.29 20.02
CA ALA A 178 -11.03 16.95 20.56
C ALA A 178 -9.58 16.47 20.36
N THR A 179 -9.15 15.61 21.28
CA THR A 179 -7.89 14.84 21.13
C THR A 179 -8.06 13.60 20.26
N GLY A 180 -9.30 13.20 19.96
CA GLY A 180 -9.65 12.06 19.11
C GLY A 180 -9.93 12.48 17.68
N TYR A 181 -9.59 11.61 16.75
CA TYR A 181 -9.80 11.78 15.31
C TYR A 181 -10.46 10.53 14.74
N GLU A 182 -11.21 10.73 13.67
CA GLU A 182 -11.68 9.67 12.79
C GLU A 182 -10.89 9.69 11.49
N CYS A 183 -10.87 8.56 10.81
CA CYS A 183 -10.15 8.38 9.56
C CYS A 183 -11.14 8.25 8.43
N ILE A 184 -11.16 9.25 7.56
CA ILE A 184 -12.14 9.37 6.49
C ILE A 184 -11.45 9.56 5.14
N ASP A 185 -11.98 8.92 4.11
CA ASP A 185 -11.52 9.16 2.74
C ASP A 185 -12.19 10.44 2.20
N THR A 186 -11.50 11.57 2.33
CA THR A 186 -12.00 12.89 1.89
C THR A 186 -12.16 13.00 0.37
N GLN A 187 -11.76 11.98 -0.41
CA GLN A 187 -12.01 11.95 -1.84
C GLN A 187 -13.43 11.49 -2.20
N THR A 188 -14.10 10.80 -1.27
CA THR A 188 -15.41 10.16 -1.50
C THR A 188 -16.42 10.40 -0.37
N GLU A 189 -15.98 10.83 0.82
CA GLU A 189 -16.86 11.13 1.94
C GLU A 189 -17.65 12.43 1.71
N ILE A 190 -18.98 12.33 1.79
CA ILE A 190 -19.90 13.41 1.43
C ILE A 190 -19.97 14.52 2.48
N THR A 191 -19.68 14.20 3.74
CA THR A 191 -19.74 15.13 4.88
C THR A 191 -18.43 15.85 5.17
N SER A 192 -17.36 15.51 4.46
CA SER A 192 -16.03 16.10 4.60
C SER A 192 -15.28 15.97 3.26
N CYS A 193 -15.93 16.45 2.21
CA CYS A 193 -15.43 16.33 0.86
C CYS A 193 -14.28 17.32 0.63
N GLY A 194 -13.14 16.82 0.16
CA GLY A 194 -11.94 17.62 -0.12
C GLY A 194 -11.07 17.91 1.10
N GLY A 195 -11.56 17.65 2.33
CA GLY A 195 -10.84 17.90 3.57
C GLY A 195 -11.76 17.81 4.79
N CYS A 196 -11.20 17.96 6.00
CA CYS A 196 -11.99 17.89 7.22
C CYS A 196 -12.94 19.09 7.35
N GLU A 197 -14.25 18.86 7.38
CA GLU A 197 -15.25 19.93 7.50
C GLU A 197 -15.07 20.74 8.79
N LEU A 198 -14.85 20.07 9.92
CA LEU A 198 -14.66 20.72 11.22
C LEU A 198 -13.40 21.60 11.31
N LEU A 199 -12.46 21.43 10.37
CA LEU A 199 -11.28 22.29 10.22
C LEU A 199 -11.45 23.37 9.15
N ASN A 200 -12.60 23.39 8.45
CA ASN A 200 -12.87 24.18 7.25
C ASN A 200 -11.87 23.89 6.11
N GLU A 201 -11.36 22.66 6.03
CA GLU A 201 -10.46 22.21 4.97
C GLU A 201 -11.22 21.54 3.81
N GLY A 202 -12.46 21.11 4.07
CA GLY A 202 -13.40 20.58 3.11
C GLY A 202 -14.82 21.03 3.43
N GLU A 203 -15.79 20.44 2.75
CA GLU A 203 -17.19 20.87 2.80
C GLU A 203 -18.13 19.68 3.00
N ASN A 204 -19.18 19.88 3.79
CA ASN A 204 -20.31 18.96 3.85
C ASN A 204 -21.23 19.22 2.65
N CYS A 205 -21.19 18.35 1.64
CA CYS A 205 -21.97 18.55 0.43
C CYS A 205 -23.49 18.53 0.69
N LEU A 206 -23.94 17.94 1.80
CA LEU A 206 -25.35 17.90 2.20
C LEU A 206 -25.88 19.25 2.69
N GLU A 207 -24.98 20.19 3.03
CA GLU A 207 -25.34 21.53 3.54
C GLU A 207 -25.34 22.61 2.44
N ILE A 208 -25.12 22.22 1.19
CA ILE A 208 -25.12 23.13 0.05
C ILE A 208 -26.54 23.64 -0.18
N GLU A 209 -26.73 24.95 0.01
CA GLU A 209 -28.03 25.60 -0.18
C GLU A 209 -28.57 25.38 -1.60
N GLY A 210 -29.83 24.95 -1.70
CA GLY A 210 -30.51 24.72 -2.97
C GLY A 210 -30.17 23.40 -3.66
N ALA A 211 -29.25 22.61 -3.14
CA ALA A 211 -28.96 21.28 -3.66
C ALA A 211 -29.97 20.24 -3.16
N ASP A 212 -30.27 19.24 -3.97
CA ASP A 212 -31.19 18.15 -3.63
C ASP A 212 -30.44 16.80 -3.60
N GLU A 213 -29.86 16.38 -4.73
CA GLU A 213 -28.98 15.22 -4.80
C GLU A 213 -27.53 15.65 -5.03
N VAL A 214 -26.64 15.19 -4.15
CA VAL A 214 -25.21 15.58 -4.13
C VAL A 214 -24.31 14.37 -3.93
N GLY A 215 -23.03 14.51 -4.29
CA GLY A 215 -22.00 13.52 -4.02
C GLY A 215 -20.62 14.15 -3.88
N CYS A 216 -19.67 13.37 -3.37
CA CYS A 216 -18.26 13.73 -3.34
C CYS A 216 -17.47 12.91 -4.37
N GLN A 217 -16.75 13.59 -5.27
CA GLN A 217 -15.91 12.94 -6.26
C GLN A 217 -14.56 13.64 -6.35
N LEU A 218 -13.48 12.89 -6.12
CA LEU A 218 -12.10 13.39 -6.16
C LEU A 218 -11.89 14.63 -5.26
N GLY A 219 -12.57 14.66 -4.12
CA GLY A 219 -12.52 15.76 -3.16
C GLY A 219 -13.29 17.01 -3.58
N GLN A 220 -14.25 16.89 -4.49
CA GLN A 220 -15.12 17.99 -4.92
C GLN A 220 -16.59 17.60 -4.80
N CYS A 221 -17.41 18.51 -4.25
CA CYS A 221 -18.85 18.33 -4.23
C CYS A 221 -19.42 18.44 -5.65
N ILE A 222 -20.15 17.41 -6.07
CA ILE A 222 -20.87 17.35 -7.33
C ILE A 222 -22.36 17.44 -7.03
N ILE A 223 -23.06 18.35 -7.70
CA ILE A 223 -24.51 18.53 -7.59
C ILE A 223 -25.18 17.82 -8.75
N PHE A 224 -25.99 16.81 -8.46
CA PHE A 224 -26.73 16.05 -9.47
C PHE A 224 -28.11 16.65 -9.73
N SER A 225 -28.77 17.16 -8.69
CA SER A 225 -30.06 17.85 -8.79
C SER A 225 -30.16 19.00 -7.79
N VAL A 226 -31.11 19.90 -8.05
CA VAL A 226 -31.38 21.09 -7.23
C VAL A 226 -32.85 21.14 -6.81
N LEU A 227 -33.11 21.79 -5.68
CA LEU A 227 -34.45 22.01 -5.15
C LEU A 227 -35.30 22.91 -6.07
N PRO A 228 -36.64 22.83 -5.99
CA PRO A 228 -37.51 23.75 -6.69
C PRO A 228 -37.17 25.21 -6.40
N GLY A 229 -37.06 26.02 -7.46
CA GLY A 229 -36.66 27.43 -7.36
C GLY A 229 -35.16 27.68 -7.57
N PHE A 230 -34.34 26.64 -7.71
CA PHE A 230 -32.92 26.73 -8.01
C PHE A 230 -32.59 26.14 -9.39
N GLU A 231 -31.46 26.56 -9.95
CA GLU A 231 -30.82 26.01 -11.15
C GLU A 231 -29.31 25.87 -10.92
N ILE A 232 -28.66 24.92 -11.63
CA ILE A 232 -27.21 24.76 -11.53
C ILE A 232 -26.55 25.89 -12.33
N ASN A 233 -25.74 26.70 -11.65
CA ASN A 233 -24.91 27.70 -12.29
C ASN A 233 -23.75 27.02 -13.01
N GLU A 234 -23.73 27.11 -14.35
CA GLU A 234 -22.73 26.44 -15.19
C GLU A 234 -21.28 26.93 -14.95
N THR A 235 -21.10 28.11 -14.35
CA THR A 235 -19.78 28.68 -14.09
C THR A 235 -19.08 28.02 -12.91
N ASN A 236 -19.83 27.68 -11.86
CA ASN A 236 -19.25 27.15 -10.61
C ASN A 236 -19.85 25.79 -10.19
N GLY A 237 -20.82 25.25 -10.93
CA GLY A 237 -21.48 23.98 -10.63
C GLY A 237 -22.34 23.99 -9.38
N ARG A 238 -22.70 25.17 -8.85
CA ARG A 238 -23.48 25.32 -7.61
C ARG A 238 -24.92 25.76 -7.88
N PRO A 239 -25.86 25.45 -6.99
CA PRO A 239 -27.22 25.95 -7.11
C PRO A 239 -27.25 27.48 -7.02
N ALA A 240 -28.01 28.11 -7.90
CA ALA A 240 -28.36 29.52 -7.86
C ALA A 240 -29.89 29.64 -7.93
N PRO A 241 -30.51 30.63 -7.25
CA PRO A 241 -31.93 30.89 -7.42
C PRO A 241 -32.24 31.19 -8.89
N LYS A 242 -33.31 30.58 -9.43
CA LYS A 242 -33.78 30.91 -10.78
C LYS A 242 -34.14 32.40 -10.80
N GLU A 243 -33.65 33.12 -11.79
CA GLU A 243 -34.11 34.49 -12.01
C GLU A 243 -35.61 34.46 -12.31
N ILE A 244 -36.40 35.17 -11.49
CA ILE A 244 -37.81 35.42 -11.78
C ILE A 244 -37.82 36.49 -12.87
N ILE A 245 -37.85 36.05 -14.13
CA ILE A 245 -38.15 36.93 -15.25
C ILE A 245 -39.64 37.31 -15.11
N ASN A 246 -39.90 38.53 -14.63
CA ASN A 246 -41.22 39.16 -14.72
C ASN A 246 -41.50 39.59 -16.16
#